data_AF-A0ABD2MNR0-F1
#
_entry.id   AF-A0ABD2MNR0-F1
#
_cell.length_a   1.000
_cell.length_b   1.000
_cell.length_c   1.000
_cell.angle_alpha   90.00
_cell.angle_beta   90.00
_cell.angle_gamma   90.00
#
_symmetry.space_group_name_H-M   'P 1'
#
loop_
_entity.id
_entity.type
_entity.pdbx_description
1 polymer ?
#
loop_
_entity_poly.entity_id
_entity_poly.type
_entity_poly.pdbx_seq_one_letter_code
_entity_poly.pdbx_strand_id
1 'polypeptide(L)'
;MIEKAIKDVHYSVKLNQSAKQQALQVIKLLKESIPIERAKMRIRLVIQGRAAKKFRDRIVKTETIEIENEEKDQDSVTITFLVDPGQYREIDKIIESEAKGQLLWKFYHLRK
;
A
#
# COMPACT_ATOMS: atom_id res chain seq x y z
N MET A 1 -19.76 18.09 2.09
CA MET A 1 -20.14 16.73 1.66
C MET A 1 -19.74 15.67 2.67
N ILE A 2 -18.49 15.60 3.13
CA ILE A 2 -18.04 14.59 4.12
C ILE A 2 -18.78 14.72 5.46
N GLU A 3 -19.02 15.93 5.97
CA GLU A 3 -19.74 16.13 7.24
C GLU A 3 -21.20 15.62 7.20
N LYS A 4 -21.88 15.75 6.04
CA LYS A 4 -23.23 15.19 5.87
C LYS A 4 -23.19 13.67 5.90
N ALA A 5 -22.21 13.07 5.22
CA ALA A 5 -22.04 11.62 5.23
C ALA A 5 -21.74 11.10 6.65
N ILE A 6 -20.93 11.80 7.45
CA ILE A 6 -20.65 11.41 8.86
C ILE A 6 -21.93 11.40 9.71
N LYS A 7 -22.82 12.38 9.50
CA LYS A 7 -24.12 12.45 10.17
C LYS A 7 -25.05 11.31 9.73
N ASP A 8 -24.97 10.92 8.46
CA ASP A 8 -25.76 9.84 7.86
C ASP A 8 -25.37 8.45 8.41
N VAL A 9 -24.06 8.19 8.64
CA VAL A 9 -23.59 6.96 9.30
C VAL A 9 -23.80 6.92 10.82
N HIS A 10 -24.54 7.88 11.39
CA HIS A 10 -24.83 7.98 12.84
C HIS A 10 -23.58 7.83 13.74
N TYR A 11 -22.42 8.30 13.28
CA TYR A 11 -21.17 8.13 14.02
C TYR A 11 -21.14 9.03 15.26
N SER A 12 -21.07 8.42 16.44
CA SER A 12 -20.91 9.13 17.71
C SER A 12 -19.43 9.39 18.02
N VAL A 13 -19.07 10.67 18.12
CA VAL A 13 -17.70 11.10 18.43
C VAL A 13 -17.32 10.72 19.86
N LYS A 14 -16.26 9.91 20.02
CA LYS A 14 -15.77 9.44 21.32
C LYS A 14 -14.62 10.32 21.84
N LEU A 15 -14.89 11.24 22.75
CA LEU A 15 -13.90 12.19 23.31
C LEU A 15 -12.62 11.54 23.89
N ASN A 16 -12.67 10.26 24.26
CA ASN A 16 -11.53 9.49 24.77
C ASN A 16 -10.57 8.97 23.68
N GLN A 17 -10.83 9.22 22.40
CA GLN A 17 -9.98 8.82 21.29
C GLN A 17 -9.34 10.02 20.59
N SER A 18 -8.10 9.86 20.13
CA SER A 18 -7.44 10.90 19.35
C SER A 18 -8.17 11.18 18.03
N ALA A 19 -8.13 12.44 17.56
CA ALA A 19 -8.74 12.84 16.29
C ALA A 19 -8.28 11.96 15.10
N LYS A 20 -7.02 11.51 15.11
CA LYS A 20 -6.47 10.60 14.10
C LYS A 20 -7.12 9.22 14.12
N GLN A 21 -7.33 8.64 15.30
CA GLN A 21 -7.96 7.33 15.44
C GLN A 21 -9.46 7.38 15.11
N GLN A 22 -10.15 8.46 15.48
CA GLN A 22 -11.54 8.68 15.12
C GLN A 22 -11.68 8.84 13.60
N ALA A 23 -10.86 9.68 12.97
CA ALA A 23 -10.88 9.87 11.52
C ALA A 23 -10.69 8.54 10.76
N LEU A 24 -9.76 7.68 11.20
CA LEU A 24 -9.55 6.37 10.59
C LEU A 24 -10.77 5.43 10.71
N GLN A 25 -11.52 5.50 11.81
CA GLN A 25 -12.75 4.72 12.00
C GLN A 25 -13.88 5.27 11.13
N VAL A 26 -14.05 6.59 11.11
CA VAL A 26 -15.04 7.29 10.29
C VAL A 26 -14.81 7.01 8.81
N ILE A 27 -13.56 7.02 8.33
CA ILE A 27 -13.22 6.68 6.94
C ILE A 27 -13.64 5.24 6.58
N LYS A 28 -13.53 4.28 7.52
CA LYS A 28 -13.96 2.90 7.29
C LYS A 28 -15.48 2.79 7.15
N LEU A 29 -16.21 3.44 8.05
CA LEU A 29 -17.68 3.48 8.04
C LEU A 29 -18.22 4.20 6.80
N LEU A 30 -17.59 5.31 6.43
CA LEU A 30 -17.95 6.06 5.23
C LEU A 30 -17.72 5.27 3.94
N LYS A 31 -16.80 4.29 3.92
CA LYS A 31 -16.54 3.42 2.77
C LYS A 31 -17.74 2.55 2.41
N GLU A 32 -18.64 2.29 3.35
CA GLU A 32 -19.85 1.49 3.13
C GLU A 32 -20.97 2.30 2.45
N SER A 33 -20.98 3.62 2.66
CA SER A 33 -22.00 4.54 2.13
C SER A 33 -21.52 5.29 0.88
N ILE A 34 -20.22 5.54 0.76
CA ILE A 34 -19.58 6.23 -0.37
C ILE A 34 -18.40 5.36 -0.83
N PRO A 35 -18.20 5.14 -2.15
CA PRO A 35 -17.02 4.44 -2.66
C PRO A 35 -15.78 5.32 -2.51
N ILE A 36 -15.27 5.43 -1.27
CA ILE A 36 -14.04 6.14 -0.95
C ILE A 36 -12.90 5.13 -1.02
N GLU A 37 -12.12 5.20 -2.09
CA GLU A 37 -10.87 4.45 -2.19
C GLU A 37 -9.69 5.30 -1.73
N ARG A 38 -8.73 4.66 -1.05
CA ARG A 38 -7.48 5.33 -0.72
C ARG A 38 -6.66 5.42 -2.00
N ALA A 39 -6.01 6.56 -2.20
CA ALA A 39 -5.02 6.73 -3.25
C ALA A 39 -3.95 5.63 -3.12
N LYS A 40 -3.77 4.84 -4.19
CA LYS A 40 -2.77 3.77 -4.22
C LYS A 40 -1.36 4.38 -4.26
N MET A 41 -0.43 3.78 -3.53
CA MET A 41 0.98 4.11 -3.58
C MET A 41 1.66 3.28 -4.66
N ARG A 42 2.41 3.94 -5.55
CA ARG A 42 3.32 3.28 -6.48
C ARG A 42 4.67 3.08 -5.82
N ILE A 43 5.13 1.84 -5.79
CA ILE A 43 6.43 1.45 -5.27
C ILE A 43 7.23 0.89 -6.43
N ARG A 44 8.42 1.45 -6.65
CA ARG A 44 9.42 0.93 -7.59
C ARG A 44 10.59 0.39 -6.79
N LEU A 45 10.94 -0.87 -7.05
CA LEU A 45 12.07 -1.56 -6.44
C LEU A 45 13.04 -1.97 -7.53
N VAL A 46 14.34 -1.89 -7.25
CA VAL A 46 15.40 -2.47 -8.07
C VAL A 46 16.11 -3.53 -7.24
N ILE A 47 16.06 -4.78 -7.69
CA ILE A 47 16.59 -5.95 -6.98
C ILE A 47 17.64 -6.63 -7.88
N GLN A 48 18.83 -6.93 -7.36
CA GLN A 48 19.85 -7.69 -8.08
C GLN A 48 19.57 -9.20 -8.04
N GLY A 49 19.81 -9.87 -9.17
CA GLY A 49 19.87 -11.34 -9.24
C GLY A 49 18.53 -12.08 -9.13
N ARG A 50 18.61 -13.37 -8.77
CA ARG A 50 17.48 -14.34 -8.84
C ARG A 50 16.40 -14.13 -7.77
N ALA A 51 16.62 -13.27 -6.77
CA ALA A 51 15.64 -13.02 -5.70
C ALA A 51 14.38 -12.31 -6.19
N ALA A 52 14.44 -11.58 -7.30
CA ALA A 52 13.29 -10.88 -7.87
C ALA A 52 12.12 -11.81 -8.23
N LYS A 53 12.41 -13.04 -8.72
CA LYS A 53 11.37 -14.04 -9.02
C LYS A 53 10.68 -14.55 -7.76
N LYS A 54 11.42 -14.77 -6.67
CA LYS A 54 10.86 -15.20 -5.37
C LYS A 54 10.01 -14.10 -4.76
N PHE A 55 10.51 -12.87 -4.84
CA PHE A 55 9.81 -11.69 -4.37
C PHE A 55 8.49 -11.48 -5.15
N ARG A 56 8.50 -11.65 -6.48
CA ARG A 56 7.29 -11.61 -7.31
C ARG A 56 6.25 -12.63 -6.87
N ASP A 57 6.63 -13.90 -6.67
CA ASP A 57 5.69 -14.94 -6.25
C ASP A 57 5.00 -14.60 -4.91
N ARG A 58 5.75 -13.98 -3.99
CA ARG A 58 5.23 -13.52 -2.70
C ARG A 58 4.34 -12.29 -2.82
N ILE A 59 4.71 -11.35 -3.69
CA ILE A 59 3.90 -10.16 -3.98
C ILE A 59 2.58 -10.55 -4.63
N VAL A 60 2.60 -11.45 -5.62
CA VAL A 60 1.39 -11.91 -6.31
C VAL A 60 0.43 -12.63 -5.35
N LYS A 61 0.97 -13.28 -4.31
CA LYS A 61 0.16 -13.85 -3.21
C LYS A 61 -0.53 -12.80 -2.34
N THR A 62 -0.12 -11.54 -2.41
CA THR A 62 -0.75 -10.43 -1.69
C THR A 62 -1.79 -9.82 -2.62
N GLU A 63 -3.06 -10.18 -2.46
CA GLU A 63 -4.19 -9.84 -3.35
C GLU A 63 -4.36 -8.33 -3.65
N THR A 64 -3.76 -7.48 -2.85
CA THR A 64 -3.85 -6.02 -2.88
C THR A 64 -2.75 -5.33 -3.68
N ILE A 65 -1.87 -6.08 -4.34
CA ILE A 65 -0.77 -5.53 -5.13
C ILE A 65 -1.07 -5.66 -6.62
N GLU A 66 -1.08 -4.54 -7.33
CA GLU A 66 -1.18 -4.52 -8.80
C GLU A 66 0.20 -4.23 -9.40
N ILE A 67 0.73 -5.17 -10.17
CA ILE A 67 2.02 -5.02 -10.84
C ILE A 67 1.81 -4.19 -12.11
N GLU A 68 2.39 -2.99 -12.18
CA GLU A 68 2.29 -2.12 -13.37
C GLU A 68 3.42 -2.36 -14.37
N ASN A 69 4.64 -2.64 -13.89
CA ASN A 69 5.78 -2.80 -14.78
C ASN A 69 6.86 -3.70 -14.19
N GLU A 70 7.50 -4.50 -15.04
CA GLU A 70 8.65 -5.33 -14.69
C GLU A 70 9.70 -5.22 -15.81
N GLU A 71 10.84 -4.63 -15.49
CA GLU A 71 11.98 -4.51 -16.38
C GLU A 71 13.09 -5.43 -15.87
N LYS A 72 13.57 -6.33 -16.73
CA LYS A 72 14.71 -7.20 -16.43
C LYS A 72 15.92 -6.67 -17.19
N ASP A 73 16.93 -6.25 -16.45
CA ASP A 73 18.24 -5.90 -16.96
C ASP A 73 19.21 -7.08 -16.79
N GLN A 74 20.44 -6.97 -17.30
CA GLN A 74 21.44 -8.07 -17.27
C GLN A 74 21.81 -8.50 -15.85
N ASP A 75 21.83 -7.59 -14.89
CA ASP A 75 22.22 -7.86 -13.49
C ASP A 75 21.11 -7.55 -12.47
N SER A 76 20.10 -6.77 -12.86
CA SER A 76 19.04 -6.29 -11.96
C SER A 76 17.64 -6.42 -12.54
N VAL A 77 16.65 -6.48 -11.66
CA VAL A 77 15.23 -6.52 -12.00
C VAL A 77 14.55 -5.35 -11.32
N THR A 78 13.92 -4.50 -12.12
CA THR A 78 13.11 -3.38 -11.65
C THR A 78 11.64 -3.80 -11.67
N ILE A 79 10.97 -3.72 -10.52
CA ILE A 79 9.55 -4.04 -10.38
C ILE A 79 8.83 -2.80 -9.88
N THR A 80 7.79 -2.39 -10.60
CA THR A 80 6.90 -1.29 -10.23
C THR A 80 5.50 -1.84 -9.97
N PHE A 81 4.97 -1.61 -8.77
CA PHE A 81 3.63 -2.06 -8.37
C PHE A 81 2.89 -1.02 -7.54
N LEU A 82 1.56 -1.12 -7.50
CA LEU A 82 0.65 -0.29 -6.73
C LEU A 82 0.18 -1.04 -5.48
N VAL A 83 0.13 -0.37 -4.34
CA VAL A 83 -0.36 -0.90 -3.06
C VAL A 83 -1.23 0.11 -2.33
N ASP A 84 -2.21 -0.36 -1.55
CA ASP A 84 -2.87 0.46 -0.52
C ASP A 84 -1.88 0.92 0.58
N PRO A 85 -1.85 2.21 0.96
CA PRO A 85 -1.00 2.72 2.03
C PRO A 85 -1.21 2.05 3.39
N GLY A 86 -2.36 1.41 3.62
CA GLY A 86 -2.65 0.65 4.84
C GLY A 86 -1.83 -0.63 5.01
N GLN A 87 -1.38 -1.23 3.91
CA GLN A 87 -0.58 -2.48 3.92
C GLN A 87 0.89 -2.26 3.62
N TYR A 88 1.29 -1.00 3.42
CA TYR A 88 2.67 -0.59 3.27
C TYR A 88 3.61 -1.24 4.29
N ARG A 89 3.23 -1.27 5.57
CA ARG A 89 4.09 -1.80 6.64
C ARG A 89 4.33 -3.31 6.55
N GLU A 90 3.38 -4.05 5.99
CA GLU A 90 3.52 -5.49 5.77
C GLU A 90 4.41 -5.75 4.56
N ILE A 91 4.18 -5.02 3.46
CA ILE A 91 5.03 -5.08 2.27
C ILE A 91 6.47 -4.67 2.59
N ASP A 92 6.67 -3.63 3.38
CA ASP A 92 8.00 -3.15 3.74
C ASP A 92 8.80 -4.23 4.47
N LYS A 93 8.17 -4.95 5.41
CA LYS A 93 8.77 -6.11 6.07
C LYS A 93 9.06 -7.27 5.10
N ILE A 94 8.16 -7.53 4.15
CA ILE A 94 8.38 -8.57 3.12
C ILE A 94 9.59 -8.22 2.26
N ILE A 95 9.70 -6.95 1.82
CA ILE A 95 10.84 -6.44 1.07
C ILE A 95 12.11 -6.59 1.89
N GLU A 96 12.10 -6.17 3.15
CA GLU A 96 13.28 -6.24 4.01
C GLU A 96 13.71 -7.69 4.27
N SER A 97 12.76 -8.62 4.41
CA SER A 97 13.06 -10.04 4.62
C SER A 97 13.59 -10.73 3.37
N GLU A 98 13.02 -10.45 2.19
CA GLU A 98 13.36 -11.15 0.94
C GLU A 98 14.52 -10.50 0.19
N ALA A 99 14.68 -9.18 0.30
CA ALA A 99 15.69 -8.42 -0.42
C ALA A 99 16.94 -8.12 0.43
N LYS A 100 17.18 -8.84 1.54
CA LYS A 100 18.36 -8.67 2.40
C LYS A 100 19.65 -8.67 1.57
N GLY A 101 20.24 -7.47 1.41
CA GLY A 101 21.48 -7.24 0.67
C GLY A 101 21.37 -7.23 -0.86
N GLN A 102 20.19 -7.42 -1.44
CA GLN A 102 19.97 -7.45 -2.90
C GLN A 102 19.10 -6.28 -3.40
N LEU A 103 18.55 -5.46 -2.50
CA LEU A 103 17.85 -4.24 -2.85
C LEU A 103 18.87 -3.15 -3.21
N LEU A 104 18.90 -2.76 -4.49
CA LEU A 104 19.74 -1.67 -4.95
C LEU A 104 19.09 -0.31 -4.66
N TRP A 105 17.84 -0.15 -5.06
CA TRP A 105 17.11 1.12 -4.95
C TRP A 105 15.63 0.90 -4.68
N LYS A 106 15.03 1.84 -3.94
CA LYS A 106 13.61 1.86 -3.63
C LYS A 106 13.07 3.26 -3.76
N PHE A 107 12.03 3.42 -4.58
CA PHE A 107 11.37 4.69 -4.83
C PHE A 107 9.87 4.59 -4.55
N TYR A 108 9.33 5.62 -3.92
CA TYR A 108 7.93 5.69 -3.53
C TYR A 108 7.28 6.90 -4.15
N HIS A 109 6.13 6.70 -4.78
CA HIS A 109 5.34 7.78 -5.35
C HIS A 109 3.87 7.58 -5.02
N LEU A 110 3.24 8.57 -4.39
CA LEU A 110 1.79 8.54 -4.18
C LEU A 110 1.12 8.96 -5.49
N ARG A 111 0.29 8.09 -6.08
CA ARG A 111 -0.52 8.45 -7.24
C ARG A 111 -1.62 9.40 -6.74
N LYS A 112 -1.50 10.69 -7.04
CA LYS A 112 -2.52 11.70 -6.72
C LYS A 112 -3.78 11.53 -7.57
#